data_AF-A0A736H138-F1
#
_entry.id   AF-A0A736H138-F1
#
_cell.length_a   1.000
_cell.length_b   1.000
_cell.length_c   1.000
_cell.angle_alpha   90.00
_cell.angle_beta   90.00
_cell.angle_gamma   90.00
#
_symmetry.space_group_name_H-M   'P 1'
#
loop_
_entity.id
_entity.type
_entity.pdbx_description
1 polymer ?
#
loop_
_entity_poly.entity_id
_entity_poly.type
_entity_poly.pdbx_seq_one_letter_code
_entity_poly.pdbx_strand_id
1 'polypeptide(L)' 'ALIGGVTQWYFAEHYGIVGILYGLILSFSLTVFWVLPVYYMYKSKRLA' A
#
# COMPACT_ATOMS: atom_id res chain seq x y z
N ALA A 1 -7.15 0.48 1.40
CA ALA A 1 -7.84 -0.72 1.94
C ALA A 1 -7.97 -1.82 0.89
N LEU A 2 -8.60 -1.57 -0.26
CA LEU A 2 -8.78 -2.57 -1.34
C LEU A 2 -7.47 -3.19 -1.85
N ILE A 3 -6.42 -2.38 -2.09
CA ILE A 3 -5.14 -2.87 -2.59
C ILE A 3 -4.50 -3.86 -1.62
N GLY A 4 -4.58 -3.60 -0.30
CA GLY A 4 -4.03 -4.49 0.72
C GLY A 4 -4.80 -5.79 0.86
N GLY A 5 -6.13 -5.76 0.80
CA GLY A 5 -6.93 -6.99 0.80
C GLY A 5 -6.64 -7.88 -0.42
N VAL A 6 -6.48 -7.29 -1.60
CA VAL A 6 -6.22 -8.02 -2.84
C VAL A 6 -4.81 -8.61 -2.88
N THR A 7 -3.78 -7.85 -2.50
CA THR A 7 -2.41 -8.41 -2.42
C THR A 7 -2.31 -9.45 -1.31
N GLN A 8 -2.90 -9.22 -0.14
CA GLN A 8 -2.88 -10.22 0.93
C GLN A 8 -3.61 -11.49 0.54
N TRP A 9 -4.74 -11.41 -0.17
CA TRP A 9 -5.46 -12.60 -0.65
C TRP A 9 -4.64 -13.38 -1.68
N TYR A 10 -4.08 -12.69 -2.69
CA TYR A 10 -3.23 -13.32 -3.71
C TYR A 10 -1.97 -13.98 -3.13
N PHE A 11 -1.27 -13.28 -2.24
CA PHE A 11 -0.05 -13.83 -1.63
C PHE A 11 -0.37 -14.90 -0.56
N ALA A 12 -1.52 -14.83 0.12
CA ALA A 12 -1.94 -15.87 1.06
C ALA A 12 -2.20 -17.22 0.37
N GLU A 13 -2.72 -17.20 -0.86
CA GLU A 13 -3.02 -18.42 -1.60
C GLU A 13 -1.74 -19.19 -2.00
N HIS A 14 -0.64 -18.49 -2.28
CA HIS A 14 0.64 -19.10 -2.65
C HIS A 14 1.61 -19.32 -1.48
N TYR A 15 1.62 -18.44 -0.47
CA TYR A 15 2.64 -18.41 0.58
C TYR A 15 2.06 -18.49 2.01
N GLY A 16 0.75 -18.72 2.15
CA GLY A 16 0.07 -18.81 3.45
C GLY A 16 0.20 -17.52 4.26
N ILE A 17 0.38 -17.65 5.59
CA ILE A 17 0.54 -16.51 6.51
C ILE A 17 1.71 -15.60 6.12
N VAL A 18 2.79 -16.16 5.56
CA VAL A 18 3.96 -15.37 5.13
C VAL A 18 3.58 -14.43 3.97
N GLY A 19 2.68 -14.86 3.09
CA GLY A 19 2.14 -14.02 2.02
C GLY A 19 1.34 -12.83 2.53
N ILE A 20 0.59 -12.99 3.62
CA ILE A 20 -0.16 -11.89 4.25
C ILE A 20 0.79 -10.82 4.78
N LEU A 21 1.92 -11.23 5.37
CA LEU A 21 2.97 -10.32 5.83
C LEU A 21 3.59 -9.54 4.66
N TYR A 22 3.89 -10.21 3.54
CA TYR A 22 4.38 -9.53 2.34
C TYR A 22 3.36 -8.55 1.76
N GLY A 23 2.08 -8.92 1.68
CA GLY A 23 1.01 -8.03 1.21
C GLY A 23 0.83 -6.79 2.10
N LEU A 24 1.02 -6.95 3.41
CA LEU A 24 0.98 -5.83 4.38
C LEU A 24 2.17 -4.87 4.16
N ILE A 25 3.38 -5.42 4.07
CA ILE A 25 4.61 -4.64 3.85
C ILE A 25 4.54 -3.87 2.52
N LEU A 26 4.04 -4.51 1.46
CA LEU A 26 3.84 -3.86 0.16
C LEU A 26 2.82 -2.72 0.24
N SER A 27 1.69 -2.94 0.91
CA SER A 27 0.68 -1.88 1.10
C SER A 27 1.19 -0.70 1.92
N PHE A 28 1.96 -0.97 2.96
CA PHE A 28 2.58 0.06 3.78
C PHE A 28 3.62 0.86 2.97
N SER A 29 4.49 0.16 2.23
CA SER A 29 5.51 0.78 1.38
C SER A 29 4.88 1.66 0.30
N LEU A 30 3.83 1.18 -0.37
CA LEU A 30 3.09 1.99 -1.36
C LEU A 30 2.49 3.25 -0.71
N THR A 31 1.99 3.13 0.52
CA THR A 31 1.42 4.29 1.23
C THR A 31 2.49 5.33 1.56
N VAL A 32 3.65 4.89 2.08
CA VAL A 32 4.75 5.76 2.49
C VAL A 32 5.47 6.42 1.31
N PHE A 33 5.78 5.65 0.27
CA PHE A 33 6.62 6.13 -0.82
C PHE A 33 5.83 6.73 -1.98
N TRP A 34 4.53 6.44 -2.08
CA TRP A 34 3.70 6.96 -3.17
C TRP A 34 2.56 7.83 -2.65
N VAL A 35 1.65 7.27 -1.87
CA VAL A 35 0.40 7.96 -1.49
C VAL A 35 0.69 9.22 -0.67
N LEU A 36 1.59 9.14 0.31
CA LEU A 36 1.96 10.27 1.16
C LEU A 36 2.63 11.40 0.35
N PRO A 37 3.72 11.19 -0.40
CA PRO A 37 4.33 12.22 -1.24
C PRO A 37 3.35 12.83 -2.23
N VAL A 38 2.57 12.01 -2.94
CA VAL A 38 1.57 12.50 -3.89
C VAL A 38 0.52 13.35 -3.18
N TYR A 39 0.01 12.89 -2.03
CA TYR A 39 -0.96 13.66 -1.25
C TYR A 39 -0.40 15.02 -0.80
N TYR A 40 0.84 15.05 -0.29
CA TYR A 40 1.48 16.31 0.13
C TYR A 40 1.78 17.23 -1.06
N MET A 41 2.19 16.69 -2.22
CA MET A 41 2.39 17.47 -3.43
C MET A 41 1.08 18.09 -3.93
N TYR A 42 -0.02 17.33 -3.98
CA TYR A 42 -1.32 17.86 -4.36
C TYR A 42 -1.86 18.88 -3.34
N LYS A 43 -1.69 18.63 -2.04
CA LYS A 43 -2.09 19.57 -0.99
C LYS A 43 -1.28 20.86 -1.06
N SER A 44 0.03 20.78 -1.31
CA SER A 44 0.89 21.96 -1.46
C SER A 44 0.51 22.78 -2.69
N LYS A 45 0.15 22.13 -3.81
CA LYS A 45 -0.34 22.83 -5.01
C LYS A 45 -1.72 23.45 -4.86
N ARG A 46 -2.51 23.04 -3.86
CA ARG A 46 -3.81 23.63 -3.55
C ARG A 46 -3.74 24.85 -2.63
N LEU A 47 -2.58 25.11 -2.04
CA LEU A 47 -2.29 26.22 -1.12
C LEU A 47 -1.45 27.34 -1.77
N ALA A 48 -0.93 27.11 -2.98
CA ALA A 48 -0.25 28.10 -3.82
C ALA A 48 -1.21 28.56 -4.94
#